data_AF-A0A962VL80-F1
#
_entry.id   AF-A0A962VL80-F1
#
_cell.length_a   1.000
_cell.length_b   1.000
_cell.length_c   1.000
_cell.angle_alpha   90.00
_cell.angle_beta   90.00
_cell.angle_gamma   90.00
#
_symmetry.space_group_name_H-M   'P 1'
#
loop_
_entity.id
_entity.type
_entity.pdbx_description
1 polymer ?
#
loop_
_entity_poly.entity_id
_entity_poly.type
_entity_poly.pdbx_seq_one_letter_code
_entity_poly.pdbx_strand_id
1 'polypeptide(L)'
;MSTKTERITILTTPEFKARLEHEAQLQNISVGKLIRNRFERDGSVEENFDDAVLAALVAEVHDATQRAQHALNKGLDEAEATLKALRQ
;
A
#
# COMPACT_ATOMS: atom_id res chain seq x y z
N MET A 1 21.80 2.47 -5.59
CA MET A 1 20.96 1.35 -6.07
C MET A 1 21.67 0.69 -7.24
N SER A 2 22.04 -0.59 -7.12
CA SER A 2 22.66 -1.33 -8.23
C SER A 2 21.57 -1.74 -9.23
N THR A 3 21.62 -1.23 -10.45
CA THR A 3 20.71 -1.61 -11.53
C THR A 3 20.95 -3.09 -11.88
N LYS A 4 19.89 -3.90 -11.87
CA LYS A 4 19.97 -5.33 -12.20
C LYS A 4 20.15 -5.47 -13.72
N THR A 5 21.37 -5.74 -14.18
CA THR A 5 21.75 -5.74 -15.61
C THR A 5 21.90 -7.13 -16.22
N GLU A 6 22.03 -8.18 -15.41
CA GLU A 6 22.22 -9.55 -15.89
C GLU A 6 20.91 -10.18 -16.37
N ARG A 7 20.98 -10.92 -17.50
CA ARG A 7 19.83 -11.56 -18.15
C ARG A 7 19.90 -13.08 -18.01
N ILE A 8 18.82 -13.67 -17.50
CA ILE A 8 18.64 -15.12 -17.40
C ILE A 8 17.69 -15.56 -18.53
N THR A 9 18.08 -16.60 -19.27
CA THR A 9 17.21 -17.27 -20.26
C THR A 9 16.89 -18.66 -19.74
N ILE A 10 15.61 -19.00 -19.62
CA ILE A 10 15.14 -20.27 -19.09
C ILE A 10 14.31 -20.96 -20.17
N LEU A 11 14.66 -22.20 -20.50
CA LEU A 11 13.83 -23.06 -21.34
C LEU A 11 12.78 -23.72 -20.44
N THR A 12 11.52 -23.59 -20.80
CA THR A 12 10.38 -24.09 -20.01
C THR A 12 9.31 -24.66 -20.94
N THR A 13 8.31 -25.34 -20.38
CA THR A 13 7.16 -25.77 -21.17
C THR A 13 6.14 -24.63 -21.36
N PRO A 14 5.30 -24.67 -22.41
CA PRO A 14 4.26 -23.67 -22.62
C PRO A 14 3.31 -23.52 -21.42
N GLU A 15 2.96 -24.62 -20.76
CA GLU A 15 2.06 -24.64 -19.60
C GLU A 15 2.70 -23.93 -18.40
N PHE A 16 4.01 -24.17 -18.19
CA PHE A 16 4.75 -23.52 -17.12
C PHE A 16 4.84 -22.00 -17.35
N LYS A 17 5.07 -21.57 -18.59
CA LYS A 17 5.08 -20.15 -18.96
C LYS A 17 3.72 -19.49 -18.70
N ALA A 18 2.62 -20.12 -19.12
CA ALA A 18 1.27 -19.60 -18.92
C ALA A 18 0.94 -19.45 -17.42
N ARG A 19 1.37 -20.41 -16.60
CA ARG A 19 1.22 -20.34 -15.14
C ARG A 19 1.98 -19.16 -14.53
N LEU A 20 3.23 -18.94 -14.94
CA LEU A 20 4.04 -17.81 -14.48
C LEU A 20 3.43 -16.46 -14.86
N GLU A 21 2.92 -16.34 -16.09
CA GLU A 21 2.26 -15.13 -16.57
C GLU A 21 0.97 -14.85 -15.77
N HIS A 22 0.17 -15.88 -15.52
CA HIS A 22 -1.05 -15.77 -14.71
C HIS A 22 -0.74 -15.33 -13.27
N GLU A 23 0.25 -15.94 -12.63
CA GLU A 23 0.65 -15.58 -11.25
C GLU A 23 1.21 -14.15 -11.17
N ALA A 24 1.95 -13.72 -12.20
CA ALA A 24 2.46 -12.36 -12.30
C ALA A 24 1.33 -11.33 -12.50
N GLN A 25 0.31 -11.67 -13.30
CA GLN A 25 -0.89 -10.83 -13.49
C GLN A 25 -1.70 -10.67 -12.20
N LEU A 26 -1.91 -11.75 -11.44
CA LEU A 26 -2.63 -11.71 -10.16
C LEU A 26 -1.98 -10.74 -9.15
N GLN A 27 -0.66 -10.60 -9.20
CA GLN A 27 0.12 -9.72 -8.33
C GLN A 27 0.45 -8.37 -8.98
N ASN A 28 -0.02 -8.12 -10.21
CA ASN A 28 0.26 -6.92 -11.01
C ASN A 28 1.76 -6.57 -11.11
N ILE A 29 2.61 -7.60 -11.26
CA ILE A 29 4.07 -7.48 -11.39
C ILE A 29 4.56 -8.21 -12.66
N SER A 30 5.81 -7.97 -13.06
CA SER A 30 6.41 -8.72 -14.17
C SER A 30 6.85 -10.12 -13.73
N VAL A 31 6.88 -11.08 -14.66
CA VAL A 31 7.36 -12.46 -14.41
C VAL A 31 8.78 -12.45 -13.82
N GLY A 32 9.66 -11.55 -14.29
CA GLY A 32 11.01 -11.40 -13.73
C GLY A 32 11.01 -10.92 -12.28
N LYS A 33 10.10 -10.00 -11.91
CA LYS A 33 9.93 -9.55 -10.52
C LYS A 33 9.29 -10.64 -9.66
N LEU A 34 8.36 -11.43 -10.19
CA LEU A 34 7.78 -12.59 -9.49
C LEU A 34 8.86 -13.63 -9.14
N ILE A 35 9.67 -14.03 -10.13
CA ILE A 35 10.78 -14.97 -9.93
C ILE A 35 11.75 -14.39 -8.90
N ARG A 36 12.18 -13.14 -9.09
CA ARG A 36 13.10 -12.48 -8.15
C ARG A 36 12.54 -12.43 -6.74
N ASN A 37 11.29 -12.04 -6.56
CA ASN A 37 10.64 -12.02 -5.25
C ASN A 37 10.61 -13.42 -4.62
N ARG A 38 10.48 -14.50 -5.40
CA ARG A 38 10.50 -15.87 -4.86
C ARG A 38 11.87 -16.27 -4.33
N PHE A 39 12.96 -15.82 -4.97
CA PHE A 39 14.33 -16.21 -4.63
C PHE A 39 15.10 -15.18 -3.77
N GLU A 40 14.74 -13.90 -3.84
CA GLU A 40 15.32 -12.82 -3.02
C GLU A 40 14.54 -12.61 -1.70
N ARG A 41 13.27 -13.08 -1.58
CA ARG A 41 12.50 -12.98 -0.31
C ARG A 41 13.12 -13.73 0.87
N ASP A 42 13.95 -14.74 0.64
CA ASP A 42 14.67 -15.41 1.74
C ASP A 42 15.82 -14.56 2.30
N GLY A 43 16.10 -13.36 1.75
CA GLY A 43 17.22 -12.51 2.18
C GLY A 43 16.92 -11.01 2.39
N SER A 44 15.79 -10.47 1.95
CA SER A 44 15.51 -9.03 2.11
C SER A 44 14.63 -8.74 3.32
N VAL A 45 15.25 -8.74 4.50
CA VAL A 45 14.72 -8.16 5.75
C VAL A 45 14.30 -6.69 5.56
N GLU A 46 14.73 -6.04 4.48
CA GLU A 46 14.41 -4.66 4.12
C GLU A 46 12.96 -4.43 3.63
N GLU A 47 12.29 -5.42 3.01
CA GLU A 47 10.88 -5.23 2.57
C GLU A 47 9.89 -5.15 3.75
N ASN A 48 10.23 -5.72 4.92
CA ASN A 48 9.38 -5.64 6.11
C ASN A 48 9.41 -4.27 6.81
N PHE A 49 10.45 -3.46 6.57
CA PHE A 49 10.55 -2.15 7.22
C PHE A 49 9.63 -1.13 6.55
N ASP A 50 9.59 -1.13 5.21
CA ASP A 50 8.74 -0.23 4.44
C ASP A 50 7.24 -0.52 4.67
N ASP A 51 6.85 -1.79 4.75
CA ASP A 51 5.46 -2.17 5.03
C ASP A 51 5.01 -1.79 6.45
N ALA A 52 5.90 -1.92 7.45
CA ALA A 52 5.60 -1.50 8.82
C ALA A 52 5.49 0.03 8.95
N VAL A 53 6.38 0.77 8.28
CA VAL A 53 6.34 2.23 8.23
C VAL A 53 5.08 2.70 7.49
N LEU A 54 4.72 2.06 6.37
CA LEU A 54 3.50 2.37 5.64
C LEU A 54 2.25 2.12 6.49
N ALA A 55 2.18 1.00 7.20
CA ALA A 55 1.07 0.68 8.09
C ALA A 55 0.93 1.73 9.22
N ALA A 56 2.05 2.17 9.81
CA ALA A 56 2.06 3.21 10.83
C ALA A 56 1.58 4.56 10.28
N LEU A 57 2.02 4.95 9.07
CA LEU A 57 1.57 6.18 8.41
C LEU A 57 0.08 6.15 8.08
N VAL A 58 -0.43 5.02 7.59
CA VAL A 58 -1.86 4.84 7.30
C VAL A 58 -2.69 4.97 8.59
N ALA A 59 -2.23 4.38 9.69
CA ALA A 59 -2.90 4.49 10.99
C ALA A 59 -2.94 5.95 11.49
N GLU A 60 -1.84 6.68 11.40
CA GLU A 60 -1.78 8.08 11.82
C GLU A 60 -2.70 8.97 10.95
N VAL A 61 -2.71 8.78 9.63
CA VAL A 61 -3.60 9.52 8.73
C VAL A 61 -5.08 9.20 9.05
N HIS A 62 -5.40 7.95 9.34
CA HIS A 62 -6.75 7.56 9.73
C HIS A 62 -7.19 8.25 11.04
N ASP A 63 -6.35 8.23 12.06
CA ASP A 63 -6.65 8.88 13.33
C ASP A 63 -6.77 10.41 13.19
N ALA A 64 -5.84 11.04 12.47
CA ALA A 64 -5.88 12.48 12.21
C ALA A 64 -7.15 12.90 11.46
N THR A 65 -7.60 12.11 10.48
CA THR A 65 -8.85 12.38 9.73
C THR A 65 -10.08 12.22 10.61
N GLN A 66 -10.12 11.23 11.51
CA GLN A 66 -11.22 11.11 12.48
C GLN A 66 -11.26 12.29 13.46
N ARG A 67 -10.10 12.71 13.99
CA ARG A 67 -10.01 13.89 14.87
C ARG A 67 -10.48 15.16 14.17
N ALA A 68 -10.06 15.36 12.92
CA ALA A 68 -10.49 16.50 12.12
C ALA A 68 -12.01 16.49 11.88
N GLN A 69 -12.59 15.34 11.54
CA GLN A 69 -14.03 15.19 11.34
C GLN A 69 -14.82 15.50 12.62
N HIS A 70 -14.35 15.01 13.77
CA HIS A 70 -14.99 15.27 15.05
C HIS A 70 -14.94 16.76 15.43
N ALA A 71 -13.79 17.41 15.24
CA ALA A 71 -13.63 18.85 15.51
C ALA A 71 -14.53 19.70 14.60
N LEU A 72 -14.65 19.34 13.32
CA LEU A 72 -15.55 20.01 12.37
C LEU A 72 -17.01 19.90 12.78
N ASN A 73 -17.47 18.69 13.12
CA ASN A 73 -18.85 18.48 13.56
C ASN A 73 -19.16 19.28 14.83
N LYS A 74 -18.25 19.23 15.82
CA LYS A 74 -18.40 20.01 17.04
C LYS A 74 -18.47 21.51 16.77
N GLY A 75 -17.62 22.03 15.89
CA GLY A 75 -17.63 23.44 15.50
C GLY A 75 -18.92 23.85 14.79
N LEU A 76 -19.49 22.97 13.96
CA LEU A 76 -20.79 23.19 13.33
C LEU A 76 -21.93 23.23 14.36
N ASP A 77 -21.95 22.28 15.29
CA ASP A 77 -22.96 22.21 16.35
C ASP A 77 -22.90 23.47 17.25
N GLU A 78 -21.70 23.92 17.61
CA GLU A 78 -21.50 25.15 18.38
C GLU A 78 -21.95 26.38 17.60
N ALA A 79 -21.62 26.48 16.30
CA ALA A 79 -22.07 27.58 15.45
C ALA A 79 -23.60 27.62 15.33
N GLU A 80 -24.25 26.45 15.20
CA GLU A 80 -25.70 26.34 15.11
C GLU A 80 -26.38 26.71 16.45
N ALA A 81 -25.82 26.26 17.58
CA ALA A 81 -26.27 26.67 18.90
C ALA A 81 -26.17 28.19 19.11
N THR A 82 -25.08 28.80 18.65
CA THR A 82 -24.87 30.25 18.74
C THR A 82 -25.87 31.00 17.87
N LEU A 83 -26.10 30.55 16.64
CA LEU A 83 -27.12 31.13 15.74
C LEU A 83 -28.54 31.00 16.30
N LYS A 84 -28.84 29.91 17.00
CA LYS A 84 -30.14 29.69 17.65
C LYS A 84 -30.32 30.64 18.84
N ALA A 85 -29.28 30.85 19.63
CA ALA A 85 -29.30 31.80 20.76
C ALA A 85 -29.47 33.25 20.31
N LEU A 86 -28.90 33.64 19.16
CA LEU A 86 -29.04 34.99 18.59
C LEU A 86 -30.42 35.27 17.93
N ARG A 87 -31.22 34.23 17.67
CA ARG A 87 -32.56 34.34 17.06
C ARG A 87 -33.70 34.37 18.08
N GLN A 88 -33.39 34.17 19.37
CA GLN A 88 -34.32 34.33 20.50
C GLN A 88 -34.16 35.73 21.10
#